data_AF-A0A5C7QFS1-F1
#
_entry.id   AF-A0A5C7QFS1-F1
#
_cell.length_a   1.000
_cell.length_b   1.000
_cell.length_c   1.000
_cell.angle_alpha   90.00
_cell.angle_beta   90.00
_cell.angle_gamma   90.00
#
_symmetry.space_group_name_H-M   'P 1'
#
loop_
_entity.id
_entity.type
_entity.pdbx_description
1 polymer ?
#
loop_
_entity_poly.entity_id
_entity_poly.type
_entity_poly.pdbx_seq_one_letter_code
_entity_poly.pdbx_strand_id
1 'polypeptide(L)'
;MTDRTKHRKPARSAAAGRRLGTQRLAFVRSWAEGLDLVDAWNRYLYVDGAGDGRRARGELKRLLDELGGIARANGRPELAALLRRDPEAIPDTGPKVPTLEEFAAQQPADYYSEAELIELYQQEHGGQGGRADSRSAARRRQRLRERLVEAVKWLERVGARDPAPADAVAAWLDERLAARLAVVGIQRLEELVYWIRTKGYHWYRGVPKIGPEGAARIVRWLREHEATLGALPYPALVPAARIDTAALTPPPRAGIVPLERFAP
;
A
#
# COMPACT_ATOMS: atom_id res chain seq x y z
N MET A 1 -6.63 -30.21 49.57
CA MET A 1 -7.56 -29.90 48.47
C MET A 1 -7.44 -28.42 48.16
N THR A 2 -6.43 -28.03 47.39
CA THR A 2 -6.16 -26.63 47.04
C THR A 2 -5.90 -26.59 45.54
N ASP A 3 -6.96 -26.28 44.81
CA ASP A 3 -6.96 -26.24 43.35
C ASP A 3 -6.15 -25.02 42.89
N ARG A 4 -5.18 -25.30 42.03
CA ARG A 4 -4.17 -24.37 41.54
C ARG A 4 -4.70 -23.86 40.21
N THR A 5 -5.43 -22.74 40.24
CA THR A 5 -6.04 -22.14 39.04
C THR A 5 -4.95 -21.72 38.05
N LYS A 6 -4.54 -22.64 37.18
CA LYS A 6 -3.66 -22.39 36.04
C LYS A 6 -4.35 -21.36 35.15
N HIS A 7 -3.85 -20.13 35.16
CA HIS A 7 -4.17 -19.16 34.13
C HIS A 7 -3.77 -19.74 32.78
N ARG A 8 -4.80 -20.17 32.04
CA ARG A 8 -4.69 -20.72 30.69
C ARG A 8 -4.20 -19.59 29.79
N LYS A 9 -2.92 -19.63 29.43
CA LYS A 9 -2.27 -18.79 28.42
C LYS A 9 -3.21 -18.73 27.21
N PRO A 10 -3.64 -17.56 26.72
CA PRO A 10 -4.52 -17.52 25.56
C PRO A 10 -3.79 -18.21 24.40
N ALA A 11 -4.47 -19.21 23.84
CA ALA A 11 -4.00 -19.91 22.66
C ALA A 11 -3.62 -18.85 21.61
N ARG A 12 -2.46 -19.03 20.97
CA ARG A 12 -2.09 -18.26 19.78
C ARG A 12 -3.25 -18.36 18.80
N SER A 13 -4.09 -17.32 18.73
CA SER A 13 -5.12 -17.21 17.72
C SER A 13 -4.43 -17.43 16.39
N ALA A 14 -4.88 -18.44 15.66
CA ALA A 14 -4.39 -18.79 14.33
C ALA A 14 -4.14 -17.49 13.56
N ALA A 15 -2.93 -17.39 12.98
CA ALA A 15 -2.44 -16.23 12.26
C ALA A 15 -3.58 -15.58 11.47
N ALA A 16 -4.12 -14.49 12.02
CA ALA A 16 -5.18 -13.74 11.37
C ALA A 16 -4.54 -13.17 10.11
N GLY A 17 -4.77 -13.85 8.98
CA GLY A 17 -4.43 -13.29 7.68
C GLY A 17 -4.97 -11.87 7.68
N ARG A 18 -4.09 -10.89 7.38
CA ARG A 18 -4.56 -9.53 7.19
C ARG A 18 -5.69 -9.54 6.20
N ARG A 19 -6.64 -8.60 6.33
CA ARG A 19 -7.69 -8.51 5.32
C ARG A 19 -7.14 -7.66 4.17
N LEU A 20 -7.29 -8.16 2.95
CA LEU A 20 -6.99 -7.42 1.72
C LEU A 20 -8.06 -6.36 1.49
N GLY A 21 -7.81 -5.16 2.02
CA GLY A 21 -8.61 -3.97 1.73
C GLY A 21 -8.32 -3.39 0.34
N THR A 22 -9.26 -2.59 -0.16
CA THR A 22 -9.20 -1.89 -1.46
C THR A 22 -7.88 -1.13 -1.66
N GLN A 23 -7.35 -0.48 -0.62
CA GLN A 23 -6.09 0.27 -0.71
C GLN A 23 -4.86 -0.62 -0.92
N ARG A 24 -4.81 -1.77 -0.25
CA ARG A 24 -3.71 -2.75 -0.41
C ARG A 24 -3.73 -3.36 -1.81
N LEU A 25 -4.92 -3.63 -2.33
CA LEU A 25 -5.09 -4.11 -3.70
C LEU A 25 -4.69 -3.03 -4.72
N ALA A 26 -5.07 -1.77 -4.50
CA ALA A 26 -4.65 -0.65 -5.36
C ALA A 26 -3.11 -0.49 -5.38
N PHE A 27 -2.43 -0.71 -4.26
CA PHE A 27 -0.97 -0.74 -4.19
C PHE A 27 -0.37 -1.87 -5.06
N VAL A 28 -0.90 -3.10 -4.96
CA VAL A 28 -0.46 -4.23 -5.80
C VAL A 28 -0.77 -3.97 -7.28
N ARG A 29 -1.91 -3.34 -7.59
CA ARG A 29 -2.27 -2.96 -8.95
C ARG A 29 -1.29 -1.95 -9.54
N SER A 30 -0.88 -0.95 -8.77
CA SER A 30 0.15 0.02 -9.20
C SER A 30 1.49 -0.64 -9.52
N TRP A 31 1.89 -1.66 -8.76
CA TRP A 31 3.06 -2.48 -9.13
C TRP A 31 2.85 -3.22 -10.45
N ALA A 32 1.68 -3.84 -10.65
CA ALA A 32 1.36 -4.54 -11.90
C ALA A 32 1.38 -3.59 -13.12
N GLU A 33 0.92 -2.35 -12.94
CA GLU A 33 0.97 -1.27 -13.94
C GLU A 33 2.40 -0.75 -14.19
N GLY A 34 3.36 -1.02 -13.29
CA GLY A 34 4.75 -0.56 -13.42
C GLY A 34 5.03 0.82 -12.85
N LEU A 35 4.21 1.28 -11.91
CA LEU A 35 4.45 2.53 -11.18
C LEU A 35 5.51 2.33 -10.09
N ASP A 36 6.15 3.43 -9.70
CA ASP A 36 7.13 3.42 -8.61
C ASP A 36 6.51 2.93 -7.29
N LEU A 37 7.22 2.02 -6.60
CA LEU A 37 6.72 1.37 -5.40
C LEU A 37 6.68 2.29 -4.19
N VAL A 38 7.59 3.26 -4.08
CA VAL A 38 7.63 4.20 -2.95
C VAL A 38 6.51 5.22 -3.10
N ASP A 39 6.28 5.71 -4.32
CA ASP A 39 5.17 6.61 -4.63
C ASP A 39 3.81 5.92 -4.42
N ALA A 40 3.66 4.68 -4.91
CA ALA A 40 2.46 3.87 -4.68
C ALA A 40 2.21 3.63 -3.19
N TRP A 41 3.27 3.39 -2.39
CA TRP A 41 3.15 3.27 -0.95
C TRP A 41 2.61 4.54 -0.32
N ASN A 42 3.23 5.69 -0.63
CA ASN A 42 2.83 6.97 -0.05
C ASN A 42 1.42 7.39 -0.46
N ARG A 43 0.92 6.87 -1.58
CA ARG A 43 -0.45 7.11 -2.04
C ARG A 43 -1.48 6.22 -1.35
N TYR A 44 -1.22 4.91 -1.26
CA TYR A 44 -2.24 3.93 -0.84
C TYR A 44 -1.99 3.31 0.54
N LEU A 45 -0.75 3.20 0.98
CA LEU A 45 -0.37 2.63 2.29
C LEU A 45 0.09 3.71 3.27
N TYR A 46 -0.31 4.96 3.04
CA TYR A 46 0.11 6.11 3.83
C TYR A 46 -0.18 5.95 5.33
N VAL A 47 -1.24 5.22 5.70
CA VAL A 47 -1.60 4.96 7.10
C VAL A 47 -0.45 4.27 7.87
N ASP A 48 0.35 3.47 7.19
CA ASP A 48 1.44 2.67 7.74
C ASP A 48 2.78 3.44 7.86
N GLY A 49 2.79 4.72 7.50
CA GLY A 49 3.97 5.59 7.54
C GLY A 49 4.49 5.93 6.16
N ALA A 50 5.55 6.73 6.12
CA ALA A 50 6.31 6.96 4.90
C ALA A 50 6.90 5.64 4.39
N GLY A 51 6.82 5.45 3.07
CA GLY A 51 7.38 4.29 2.39
C GLY A 51 8.88 4.41 2.24
N ASP A 52 9.56 3.27 2.31
CA ASP A 52 10.92 3.12 1.81
C ASP A 52 10.95 1.90 0.86
N GLY A 53 11.94 1.86 -0.04
CA GLY A 53 12.00 0.81 -1.05
C GLY A 53 12.13 -0.60 -0.48
N ARG A 54 12.67 -0.77 0.74
CA ARG A 54 12.80 -2.09 1.39
C ARG A 54 11.46 -2.54 1.96
N ARG A 55 10.74 -1.64 2.64
CA ARG A 55 9.40 -1.85 3.20
C ARG A 55 8.38 -2.08 2.09
N ALA A 56 8.41 -1.27 1.04
CA ALA A 56 7.48 -1.40 -0.09
C ALA A 56 7.63 -2.76 -0.78
N ARG A 57 8.86 -3.20 -1.08
CA ARG A 57 9.11 -4.55 -1.63
C ARG A 57 8.72 -5.66 -0.66
N GLY A 58 9.01 -5.50 0.62
CA GLY A 58 8.64 -6.47 1.66
C GLY A 58 7.13 -6.66 1.77
N GLU A 59 6.37 -5.57 1.78
CA GLU A 59 4.91 -5.62 1.85
C GLU A 59 4.29 -6.10 0.54
N LEU A 60 4.83 -5.68 -0.62
CA LEU A 60 4.42 -6.21 -1.92
C LEU A 60 4.54 -7.75 -1.94
N LYS A 61 5.69 -8.29 -1.53
CA LYS A 61 5.88 -9.74 -1.46
C LYS A 61 4.83 -10.42 -0.59
N ARG A 62 4.59 -9.89 0.61
CA ARG A 62 3.57 -10.42 1.54
C ARG A 62 2.17 -10.40 0.93
N LEU A 63 1.79 -9.29 0.29
CA LEU A 63 0.48 -9.15 -0.35
C LEU A 63 0.34 -10.11 -1.54
N LEU A 64 1.38 -10.30 -2.35
CA LEU A 64 1.38 -11.26 -3.45
C LEU A 64 1.25 -12.71 -2.95
N ASP A 65 1.92 -13.06 -1.85
CA ASP A 65 1.79 -14.38 -1.23
C ASP A 65 0.36 -14.64 -0.72
N GLU A 66 -0.25 -13.62 -0.08
CA GLU A 66 -1.63 -13.68 0.41
C GLU A 66 -2.64 -13.81 -0.73
N LEU A 67 -2.51 -12.97 -1.77
CA LEU A 67 -3.31 -13.05 -2.99
C LEU A 67 -3.16 -14.39 -3.70
N GLY A 68 -1.95 -14.96 -3.70
CA GLY A 68 -1.69 -16.31 -4.20
C GLY A 68 -2.44 -17.39 -3.39
N GLY A 69 -2.57 -17.20 -2.07
CA GLY A 69 -3.40 -18.05 -1.22
C GLY A 69 -4.88 -17.99 -1.61
N ILE A 70 -5.42 -16.78 -1.79
CA ILE A 70 -6.81 -16.54 -2.21
C ILE A 70 -7.07 -17.12 -3.60
N ALA A 71 -6.16 -16.94 -4.55
CA ALA A 71 -6.27 -17.49 -5.89
C ALA A 71 -6.40 -19.03 -5.86
N ARG A 72 -5.58 -19.72 -5.04
CA ARG A 72 -5.68 -21.19 -4.88
C ARG A 72 -6.99 -21.60 -4.21
N ALA A 73 -7.41 -20.90 -3.15
CA ALA A 73 -8.67 -21.16 -2.46
C ALA A 73 -9.89 -21.03 -3.39
N ASN A 74 -9.79 -20.21 -4.45
CA ASN A 74 -10.82 -20.02 -5.46
C ASN A 74 -10.57 -20.85 -6.75
N GLY A 75 -9.72 -21.88 -6.70
CA GLY A 75 -9.52 -22.81 -7.81
C GLY A 75 -8.73 -22.26 -9.00
N ARG A 76 -7.92 -21.21 -8.80
CA ARG A 76 -7.12 -20.53 -9.83
C ARG A 76 -5.60 -20.59 -9.54
N PRO A 77 -4.97 -21.78 -9.48
CA PRO A 77 -3.54 -21.91 -9.17
C PRO A 77 -2.63 -21.23 -10.22
N GLU A 78 -3.09 -21.09 -11.46
CA GLU A 78 -2.41 -20.39 -12.54
C GLU A 78 -2.24 -18.89 -12.27
N LEU A 79 -3.23 -18.24 -11.61
CA LEU A 79 -3.11 -16.85 -11.18
C LEU A 79 -2.09 -16.73 -10.04
N ALA A 80 -2.09 -17.69 -9.10
CA ALA A 80 -1.09 -17.72 -8.03
C ALA A 80 0.34 -17.88 -8.56
N ALA A 81 0.52 -18.65 -9.65
CA ALA A 81 1.82 -18.78 -10.33
C ALA A 81 2.19 -17.49 -11.10
N LEU A 82 1.22 -16.83 -11.72
CA LEU A 82 1.42 -15.57 -12.44
C LEU A 82 1.91 -14.45 -11.51
N LEU A 83 1.31 -14.30 -10.33
CA LEU A 83 1.68 -13.27 -9.33
C LEU A 83 3.10 -13.39 -8.80
N ARG A 84 3.72 -14.58 -8.90
CA ARG A 84 5.13 -14.79 -8.51
C ARG A 84 6.12 -14.34 -9.58
N ARG A 85 5.66 -14.03 -10.80
CA ARG A 85 6.53 -13.55 -11.86
C ARG A 85 6.85 -12.08 -11.65
N ASP A 86 8.13 -11.77 -11.62
CA ASP A 86 8.61 -10.40 -11.57
C ASP A 86 8.72 -9.85 -13.01
N PRO A 87 7.94 -8.82 -13.39
CA PRO A 87 8.04 -8.20 -14.69
C PRO A 87 9.37 -7.45 -14.92
N GLU A 88 10.04 -7.00 -13.84
CA GLU A 88 11.35 -6.33 -13.93
C GLU A 88 12.49 -7.32 -14.18
N ALA A 89 12.30 -8.58 -13.77
CA ALA A 89 13.31 -9.62 -13.94
C ALA A 89 13.38 -10.20 -15.36
N ILE A 90 12.52 -9.76 -16.30
CA ILE A 90 12.59 -10.19 -17.71
C ILE A 90 13.84 -9.55 -18.33
N PRO A 91 14.91 -10.35 -18.58
CA PRO A 91 16.13 -9.80 -19.12
C PRO A 91 15.88 -9.25 -20.52
N ASP A 92 16.51 -8.12 -20.83
CA ASP A 92 16.73 -7.71 -22.21
C ASP A 92 17.82 -8.60 -22.80
N THR A 93 17.49 -9.88 -23.00
CA THR A 93 18.29 -10.86 -23.77
C THR A 93 18.14 -10.60 -25.27
N GLY A 94 18.33 -9.35 -25.69
CA GLY A 94 18.79 -9.12 -27.06
C GLY A 94 20.25 -9.58 -27.15
N PRO A 95 20.72 -10.09 -28.30
CA PRO A 95 22.14 -10.26 -28.53
C PRO A 95 22.78 -8.90 -28.26
N LYS A 96 23.73 -8.85 -27.32
CA LYS A 96 24.58 -7.68 -27.12
C LYS A 96 25.32 -7.49 -28.44
N VAL A 97 24.84 -6.56 -29.25
CA VAL A 97 25.59 -6.09 -30.41
C VAL A 97 26.87 -5.48 -29.83
N PRO A 98 28.06 -5.93 -30.27
CA PRO A 98 29.33 -5.37 -29.79
C PRO A 98 29.30 -3.87 -30.00
N THR A 99 29.89 -3.08 -29.10
CA THR A 99 30.05 -1.65 -29.37
C THR A 99 30.95 -1.45 -30.60
N LEU A 100 30.87 -0.28 -31.24
CA LEU A 100 31.72 0.04 -32.40
C LEU A 100 33.22 -0.17 -32.08
N GLU A 101 33.64 0.14 -30.85
CA GLU A 101 35.00 -0.10 -30.35
C GLU A 101 35.33 -1.60 -30.20
N GLU A 102 34.41 -2.40 -29.66
CA GLU A 102 34.59 -3.86 -29.53
C GLU A 102 34.60 -4.57 -30.88
N PHE A 103 33.86 -4.04 -31.86
CA PHE A 103 33.87 -4.51 -33.25
C PHE A 103 35.18 -4.13 -33.95
N ALA A 104 35.65 -2.89 -33.77
CA ALA A 104 36.93 -2.44 -34.31
C ALA A 104 38.12 -3.27 -33.77
N ALA A 105 38.09 -3.66 -32.50
CA ALA A 105 39.12 -4.51 -31.90
C ALA A 105 39.20 -5.93 -32.49
N GLN A 106 38.16 -6.39 -33.19
CA GLN A 106 38.12 -7.71 -33.85
C GLN A 106 38.56 -7.65 -35.32
N GLN A 107 38.69 -6.44 -35.89
CA GLN A 107 39.13 -6.25 -37.27
C GLN A 107 40.66 -6.15 -37.33
N PRO A 108 41.29 -6.53 -38.47
CA PRO A 108 42.73 -6.38 -38.64
C PRO A 108 43.14 -4.91 -38.49
N ALA A 109 44.14 -4.65 -37.65
CA ALA A 109 44.69 -3.31 -37.48
C ALA A 109 45.17 -2.75 -38.82
N ASP A 110 44.82 -1.50 -39.12
CA ASP A 110 45.18 -0.73 -40.32
C ASP A 110 44.52 -1.14 -41.65
N TYR A 111 43.50 -2.00 -41.64
CA TYR A 111 42.81 -2.43 -42.87
C TYR A 111 41.59 -1.59 -43.26
N TYR A 112 40.96 -0.91 -42.29
CA TYR A 112 39.74 -0.14 -42.50
C TYR A 112 39.87 1.26 -41.89
N SER A 113 39.40 2.27 -42.61
CA SER A 113 39.20 3.61 -42.04
C SER A 113 38.01 3.64 -41.06
N GLU A 114 37.94 4.66 -40.19
CA GLU A 114 36.84 4.82 -39.22
C GLU A 114 35.45 4.86 -39.91
N ALA A 115 35.38 5.52 -41.08
CA ALA A 115 34.15 5.60 -41.87
C ALA A 115 33.72 4.24 -42.43
N GLU A 116 34.67 3.44 -42.94
CA GLU A 116 34.41 2.09 -43.47
C GLU A 116 34.05 1.11 -42.34
N LEU A 117 34.69 1.22 -41.18
CA LEU A 117 34.34 0.45 -39.98
C LEU A 117 32.91 0.73 -39.50
N ILE A 118 32.48 1.99 -39.52
CA ILE A 118 31.10 2.37 -39.21
C ILE A 118 30.14 1.78 -40.24
N GLU A 119 30.49 1.80 -41.53
CA GLU A 119 29.67 1.26 -42.60
C GLU A 119 29.54 -0.28 -42.52
N LEU A 120 30.65 -0.98 -42.27
CA LEU A 120 30.69 -2.43 -42.05
C LEU A 120 29.86 -2.82 -40.83
N TYR A 121 30.03 -2.09 -39.72
CA TYR A 121 29.26 -2.27 -38.51
C TYR A 121 27.75 -2.01 -38.75
N GLN A 122 27.39 -1.02 -39.55
CA GLN A 122 26.00 -0.76 -39.92
C GLN A 122 25.44 -1.83 -40.88
N GLN A 123 26.24 -2.37 -41.79
CA GLN A 123 25.83 -3.50 -42.64
C GLN A 123 25.63 -4.79 -41.85
N GLU A 124 26.53 -5.09 -40.92
CA GLU A 124 26.55 -6.35 -40.16
C GLU A 124 25.60 -6.32 -38.95
N HIS A 125 25.42 -5.14 -38.33
CA HIS A 125 24.64 -4.98 -37.10
C HIS A 125 23.55 -3.90 -37.14
N GLY A 126 23.51 -3.03 -38.15
CA GLY A 126 22.59 -1.87 -38.19
C GLY A 126 21.11 -2.20 -38.39
N GLY A 127 20.78 -3.43 -38.81
CA GLY A 127 19.41 -3.79 -39.20
C GLY A 127 18.51 -4.40 -38.12
N GLN A 128 18.94 -5.46 -37.41
CA GLN A 128 17.95 -6.43 -36.90
C GLN A 128 18.19 -7.03 -35.50
N GLY A 129 19.43 -7.11 -34.99
CA GLY A 129 19.70 -7.86 -33.74
C GLY A 129 19.27 -7.14 -32.46
N GLY A 130 19.89 -6.00 -32.12
CA GLY A 130 19.68 -5.37 -30.81
C GLY A 130 18.33 -4.65 -30.63
N ARG A 131 17.92 -3.84 -31.61
CA ARG A 131 16.68 -3.02 -31.51
C ARG A 131 15.40 -3.86 -31.63
N ALA A 132 15.40 -4.92 -32.44
CA ALA A 132 14.21 -5.77 -32.59
C ALA A 132 13.99 -6.64 -31.35
N ASP A 133 15.07 -7.13 -30.74
CA ASP A 133 14.98 -7.96 -29.55
C ASP A 133 14.67 -7.17 -28.28
N SER A 134 15.21 -5.95 -28.10
CA SER A 134 14.77 -5.05 -27.01
C SER A 134 13.29 -4.67 -27.17
N ARG A 135 12.82 -4.44 -28.41
CA ARG A 135 11.38 -4.26 -28.70
C ARG A 135 10.57 -5.52 -28.36
N SER A 136 11.12 -6.71 -28.60
CA SER A 136 10.50 -7.99 -28.27
C SER A 136 10.40 -8.19 -26.75
N ALA A 137 11.47 -7.91 -26.01
CA ALA A 137 11.51 -8.00 -24.55
C ALA A 137 10.57 -6.98 -23.88
N ALA A 138 10.54 -5.73 -24.36
CA ALA A 138 9.59 -4.72 -23.91
C ALA A 138 8.13 -5.15 -24.14
N ARG A 139 7.81 -5.71 -25.32
CA ARG A 139 6.48 -6.27 -25.61
C ARG A 139 6.13 -7.45 -24.69
N ARG A 140 7.09 -8.33 -24.39
CA ARG A 140 6.88 -9.45 -23.45
C ARG A 140 6.60 -8.94 -22.03
N ARG A 141 7.37 -7.95 -21.56
CA ARG A 141 7.12 -7.26 -20.27
C ARG A 141 5.73 -6.66 -20.23
N GLN A 142 5.35 -5.91 -21.26
CA GLN A 142 4.03 -5.26 -21.35
C GLN A 142 2.89 -6.29 -21.28
N ARG A 143 2.96 -7.37 -22.06
CA ARG A 143 1.96 -8.45 -22.01
C ARG A 143 1.87 -9.12 -20.64
N LEU A 144 3.00 -9.27 -19.94
CA LEU A 144 3.00 -9.80 -18.57
C LEU A 144 2.31 -8.83 -17.61
N ARG A 145 2.60 -7.53 -17.70
CA ARG A 145 1.93 -6.50 -16.90
C ARG A 145 0.42 -6.49 -17.11
N GLU A 146 -0.03 -6.51 -18.36
CA GLU A 146 -1.46 -6.56 -18.70
C GLU A 146 -2.15 -7.77 -18.05
N ARG A 147 -1.51 -8.94 -18.11
CA ARG A 147 -2.03 -10.15 -17.45
C ARG A 147 -2.03 -10.04 -15.93
N LEU A 148 -1.00 -9.44 -15.34
CA LEU A 148 -0.93 -9.19 -13.89
C LEU A 148 -2.05 -8.23 -13.44
N VAL A 149 -2.27 -7.14 -14.18
CA VAL A 149 -3.34 -6.18 -13.90
C VAL A 149 -4.71 -6.87 -13.93
N GLU A 150 -4.99 -7.68 -14.96
CA GLU A 150 -6.25 -8.42 -15.03
C GLU A 150 -6.40 -9.45 -13.91
N ALA A 151 -5.31 -10.11 -13.51
CA ALA A 151 -5.30 -11.02 -12.36
C ALA A 151 -5.64 -10.29 -11.05
N VAL A 152 -5.03 -9.12 -10.83
CA VAL A 152 -5.29 -8.28 -9.64
C VAL A 152 -6.74 -7.78 -9.64
N LYS A 153 -7.28 -7.30 -10.77
CA LYS A 153 -8.69 -6.89 -10.88
C LYS A 153 -9.67 -8.02 -10.61
N TRP A 154 -9.34 -9.25 -11.03
CA TRP A 154 -10.17 -10.41 -10.70
C TRP A 154 -10.12 -10.70 -9.20
N LEU A 155 -8.93 -10.66 -8.59
CA LEU A 155 -8.74 -10.86 -7.16
C LEU A 155 -9.39 -9.76 -6.31
N GLU A 156 -9.39 -8.53 -6.79
CA GLU A 156 -10.13 -7.41 -6.18
C GLU A 156 -11.61 -7.77 -6.04
N ARG A 157 -12.25 -8.31 -7.08
CA ARG A 157 -13.67 -8.68 -7.03
C ARG A 157 -13.99 -9.82 -6.07
N VAL A 158 -13.05 -10.74 -5.86
CA VAL A 158 -13.27 -11.94 -5.04
C VAL A 158 -12.81 -11.74 -3.59
N GLY A 159 -11.80 -10.89 -3.38
CA GLY A 159 -11.10 -10.73 -2.12
C GLY A 159 -11.29 -9.37 -1.43
N ALA A 160 -11.77 -8.34 -2.14
CA ALA A 160 -11.98 -7.03 -1.52
C ALA A 160 -13.05 -7.13 -0.43
N ARG A 161 -12.67 -6.74 0.78
CA ARG A 161 -13.57 -6.56 1.90
C ARG A 161 -13.40 -5.14 2.41
N ASP A 162 -14.46 -4.61 3.00
CA ASP A 162 -14.42 -3.36 3.74
C ASP A 162 -14.15 -3.64 5.23
N PRO A 163 -13.51 -2.70 5.95
CA PRO A 163 -13.24 -2.84 7.37
C PRO A 163 -14.55 -2.86 8.17
N ALA A 164 -14.72 -3.90 8.98
CA ALA A 164 -15.84 -4.00 9.90
C ALA A 164 -15.44 -3.56 11.32
N PRO A 165 -16.35 -3.01 12.14
CA PRO A 165 -16.03 -2.54 13.49
C PRO A 165 -15.37 -3.62 14.39
N ALA A 166 -15.83 -4.86 14.30
CA ALA A 166 -15.33 -5.98 15.08
C ALA A 166 -13.98 -6.55 14.58
N ASP A 167 -13.48 -6.09 13.43
CA ASP A 167 -12.20 -6.56 12.90
C ASP A 167 -11.04 -6.12 13.80
N ALA A 168 -10.03 -7.00 13.89
CA ALA A 168 -8.80 -6.67 14.58
C ALA A 168 -8.04 -5.55 13.84
N VAL A 169 -7.49 -4.59 14.59
CA VAL A 169 -6.67 -3.50 14.04
C VAL A 169 -5.49 -4.03 13.24
N ALA A 170 -4.86 -5.11 13.71
CA ALA A 170 -3.73 -5.75 13.03
C ALA A 170 -4.08 -6.32 11.64
N ALA A 171 -5.38 -6.55 11.38
CA ALA A 171 -5.85 -7.01 10.07
C ALA A 171 -5.82 -5.91 9.00
N TRP A 172 -5.81 -4.63 9.41
CA TRP A 172 -5.95 -3.47 8.53
C TRP A 172 -4.74 -2.54 8.56
N LEU A 173 -4.13 -2.34 9.74
CA LEU A 173 -3.00 -1.43 9.97
C LEU A 173 -1.69 -2.21 10.15
N ASP A 174 -0.54 -1.56 9.88
CA ASP A 174 0.81 -2.13 10.05
C ASP A 174 1.03 -2.77 11.43
N GLU A 175 1.91 -3.79 11.49
CA GLU A 175 2.10 -4.62 12.68
C GLU A 175 2.65 -3.78 13.83
N ARG A 176 3.53 -2.82 13.51
CA ARG A 176 4.09 -1.90 14.49
C ARG A 176 3.04 -0.93 15.01
N LEU A 177 2.12 -0.48 14.14
CA LEU A 177 1.06 0.43 14.52
C LEU A 177 0.00 -0.29 15.38
N ALA A 178 -0.42 -1.48 14.96
CA ALA A 178 -1.31 -2.34 15.74
C ALA A 178 -0.71 -2.70 17.10
N ALA A 179 0.59 -3.01 17.18
CA ALA A 179 1.27 -3.26 18.44
C ALA A 179 1.25 -2.05 19.37
N ARG A 180 1.41 -0.82 18.85
CA ARG A 180 1.32 0.42 19.65
C ARG A 180 -0.09 0.65 20.20
N LEU A 181 -1.11 0.38 19.38
CA LEU A 181 -2.51 0.48 19.79
C LEU A 181 -2.87 -0.59 20.84
N ALA A 182 -2.34 -1.80 20.69
CA ALA A 182 -2.55 -2.89 21.64
C ALA A 182 -1.98 -2.57 23.03
N VAL A 183 -0.91 -1.77 23.14
CA VAL A 183 -0.35 -1.33 24.44
C VAL A 183 -1.36 -0.55 25.28
N VAL A 184 -2.27 0.20 24.64
CA VAL A 184 -3.33 0.95 25.32
C VAL A 184 -4.67 0.18 25.36
N GLY A 185 -4.65 -1.10 25.02
CA GLY A 185 -5.82 -1.97 25.04
C GLY A 185 -6.70 -1.91 23.79
N ILE A 186 -6.28 -1.23 22.73
CA ILE A 186 -7.03 -1.13 21.47
C ILE A 186 -6.63 -2.29 20.56
N GLN A 187 -7.53 -3.25 20.38
CA GLN A 187 -7.34 -4.44 19.52
C GLN A 187 -8.30 -4.48 18.34
N ARG A 188 -9.48 -3.85 18.44
CA ARG A 188 -10.49 -3.78 17.37
C ARG A 188 -10.68 -2.38 16.82
N LEU A 189 -11.21 -2.29 15.59
CA LEU A 189 -11.49 -1.01 14.95
C LEU A 189 -12.56 -0.20 15.71
N GLU A 190 -13.58 -0.85 16.26
CA GLU A 190 -14.60 -0.19 17.09
C GLU A 190 -14.02 0.43 18.36
N GLU A 191 -13.06 -0.25 19.00
CA GLU A 191 -12.36 0.24 20.19
C GLU A 191 -11.52 1.48 19.86
N LEU A 192 -10.89 1.51 18.68
CA LEU A 192 -10.17 2.68 18.18
C LEU A 192 -11.11 3.86 17.93
N VAL A 193 -12.23 3.62 17.24
CA VAL A 193 -13.25 4.65 16.97
C VAL A 193 -13.81 5.19 18.28
N TYR A 194 -14.14 4.33 19.24
CA TYR A 194 -14.60 4.71 20.57
C TYR A 194 -13.57 5.52 21.35
N TRP A 195 -12.29 5.11 21.30
CA TRP A 195 -11.19 5.83 21.94
C TRP A 195 -11.05 7.26 21.39
N ILE A 196 -11.07 7.41 20.06
CA ILE A 196 -10.98 8.70 19.37
C ILE A 196 -12.18 9.58 19.73
N ARG A 197 -13.40 9.02 19.76
CA ARG A 197 -14.61 9.73 20.18
C ARG A 197 -14.51 10.25 21.62
N THR A 198 -13.98 9.44 22.52
CA THR A 198 -13.90 9.76 23.95
C THR A 198 -12.80 10.77 24.27
N LYS A 199 -11.63 10.63 23.64
CA LYS A 199 -10.46 11.48 23.91
C LYS A 199 -10.37 12.73 23.02
N GLY A 200 -11.16 12.80 21.95
CA GLY A 200 -11.16 13.90 21.00
C GLY A 200 -9.85 14.04 20.21
N TYR A 201 -9.59 15.22 19.69
CA TYR A 201 -8.46 15.48 18.76
C TYR A 201 -7.08 15.00 19.26
N HIS A 202 -6.82 15.07 20.57
CA HIS A 202 -5.52 14.70 21.17
C HIS A 202 -5.43 13.24 21.63
N TRP A 203 -6.33 12.35 21.17
CA TRP A 203 -6.35 10.92 21.54
C TRP A 203 -4.99 10.21 21.43
N TYR A 204 -4.16 10.64 20.48
CA TYR A 204 -2.85 10.07 20.20
C TYR A 204 -1.83 10.30 21.32
N ARG A 205 -2.03 11.32 22.18
CA ARG A 205 -1.14 11.55 23.35
C ARG A 205 -1.16 10.39 24.34
N GLY A 206 -2.25 9.62 24.37
CA GLY A 206 -2.36 8.42 25.18
C GLY A 206 -1.63 7.21 24.58
N VAL A 207 -1.21 7.25 23.31
CA VAL A 207 -0.65 6.10 22.60
C VAL A 207 0.86 6.28 22.37
N PRO A 208 1.70 5.34 22.85
CA PRO A 208 3.15 5.45 22.70
C PRO A 208 3.57 5.52 21.22
N LYS A 209 4.48 6.46 20.92
CA LYS A 209 5.13 6.59 19.60
C LYS A 209 4.13 6.84 18.45
N ILE A 210 2.97 7.44 18.73
CA ILE A 210 2.07 8.01 17.72
C ILE A 210 2.09 9.53 17.86
N GLY A 211 2.67 10.21 16.86
CA GLY A 211 2.65 11.66 16.76
C GLY A 211 1.39 12.20 16.08
N PRO A 212 1.23 13.53 16.00
CA PRO A 212 0.07 14.17 15.39
C PRO A 212 -0.13 13.78 13.92
N GLU A 213 0.95 13.65 13.14
CA GLU A 213 0.87 13.21 11.73
C GLU A 213 0.39 11.76 11.61
N GLY A 214 0.89 10.86 12.45
CA GLY A 214 0.43 9.46 12.48
C GLY A 214 -1.04 9.37 12.86
N ALA A 215 -1.44 10.16 13.85
CA ALA A 215 -2.85 10.26 14.26
C ALA A 215 -3.74 10.79 13.13
N ALA A 216 -3.30 11.85 12.43
CA ALA A 216 -4.03 12.42 11.31
C ALA A 216 -4.17 11.42 10.16
N ARG A 217 -3.14 10.61 9.87
CA ARG A 217 -3.21 9.55 8.85
C ARG A 217 -4.22 8.45 9.24
N ILE A 218 -4.25 8.05 10.51
CA ILE A 218 -5.24 7.08 11.02
C ILE A 218 -6.65 7.66 10.93
N VAL A 219 -6.85 8.91 11.37
CA VAL A 219 -8.16 9.58 11.28
C VAL A 219 -8.61 9.68 9.82
N ARG A 220 -7.73 10.10 8.89
CA ARG A 220 -8.04 10.13 7.46
C ARG A 220 -8.48 8.74 6.96
N TRP A 221 -7.75 7.68 7.31
CA TRP A 221 -8.11 6.32 6.91
C TRP A 221 -9.47 5.88 7.46
N LEU A 222 -9.78 6.20 8.72
CA LEU A 222 -11.10 5.94 9.31
C LEU A 222 -12.21 6.72 8.58
N ARG A 223 -11.91 7.96 8.17
CA ARG A 223 -12.85 8.80 7.41
C ARG A 223 -13.19 8.24 6.03
N GLU A 224 -12.20 7.65 5.37
CA GLU A 224 -12.38 6.98 4.07
C GLU A 224 -13.28 5.73 4.18
N HIS A 225 -13.49 5.20 5.39
CA HIS A 225 -14.34 4.03 5.67
C HIS A 225 -15.51 4.35 6.63
N GLU A 226 -15.99 5.61 6.65
CA GLU A 226 -17.12 6.03 7.51
C GLU A 226 -18.40 5.24 7.25
N ALA A 227 -18.59 4.76 6.01
CA ALA A 227 -19.75 3.95 5.63
C ALA A 227 -19.88 2.65 6.46
N THR A 228 -18.75 2.05 6.87
CA THR A 228 -18.74 0.79 7.64
C THR A 228 -18.34 0.98 9.10
N LEU A 229 -17.44 1.91 9.40
CA LEU A 229 -16.93 2.17 10.75
C LEU A 229 -17.71 3.25 11.51
N GLY A 230 -18.56 4.01 10.80
CA GLY A 230 -19.32 5.12 11.33
C GLY A 230 -18.53 6.42 11.39
N ALA A 231 -19.25 7.55 11.34
CA ALA A 231 -18.66 8.87 11.34
C ALA A 231 -17.91 9.19 12.66
N LEU A 232 -16.77 9.86 12.54
CA LEU A 232 -16.09 10.47 13.68
C LEU A 232 -16.67 11.86 13.97
N PRO A 233 -16.88 12.22 15.25
CA PRO A 233 -17.46 13.51 15.60
C PRO A 233 -16.46 14.63 15.30
N TYR A 234 -16.96 15.81 14.92
CA TYR A 234 -16.13 16.96 14.52
C TYR A 234 -15.03 17.35 15.55
N PRO A 235 -15.27 17.32 16.88
CA PRO A 235 -14.23 17.60 17.89
C PRO A 235 -13.06 16.59 17.92
N ALA A 236 -13.20 15.43 17.29
CA ALA A 236 -12.12 14.47 17.11
C ALA A 236 -11.25 14.77 15.87
N LEU A 237 -11.73 15.61 14.95
CA LEU A 237 -11.08 15.89 13.67
C LEU A 237 -10.25 17.18 13.69
N VAL A 238 -10.67 18.17 14.47
CA VAL A 238 -9.99 19.47 14.56
C VAL A 238 -9.62 19.81 16.00
N PRO A 239 -8.49 20.52 16.23
CA PRO A 239 -8.19 21.05 17.55
C PRO A 239 -9.29 22.02 17.99
N ALA A 240 -9.64 22.03 19.27
CA ALA A 240 -10.67 22.91 19.81
C ALA A 240 -10.43 24.41 19.48
N ALA A 241 -9.16 24.84 19.44
CA ALA A 241 -8.78 26.21 19.08
C ALA A 241 -9.13 26.62 17.63
N ARG A 242 -9.42 25.66 16.74
CA ARG A 242 -9.87 25.91 15.37
C ARG A 242 -11.38 25.74 15.18
N ILE A 243 -12.10 25.38 16.24
CA ILE A 243 -13.55 25.33 16.21
C ILE A 243 -14.02 26.78 16.34
N ASP A 244 -14.58 27.31 15.25
CA ASP A 244 -15.25 28.61 15.29
C ASP A 244 -16.55 28.45 16.09
N THR A 245 -16.44 28.71 17.40
CA THR A 245 -17.59 28.70 18.30
C THR A 245 -18.55 29.85 18.01
N ALA A 246 -18.10 30.93 17.36
CA ALA A 246 -18.96 32.03 16.97
C ALA A 246 -19.92 31.61 15.84
N ALA A 247 -19.45 30.83 14.87
CA ALA A 247 -20.32 30.24 13.82
C ALA A 247 -21.33 29.21 14.37
N LEU A 248 -21.02 28.55 15.49
CA LEU A 248 -21.93 27.63 16.20
C LEU A 248 -22.85 28.34 17.20
N THR A 249 -22.67 29.64 17.40
CA THR A 249 -23.51 30.47 18.26
C THR A 249 -24.71 30.94 17.44
N PRO A 250 -25.94 30.51 17.77
CA PRO A 250 -27.14 31.03 17.13
C PRO A 250 -27.22 32.55 17.29
N PRO A 251 -27.81 33.27 16.32
CA PRO A 251 -28.00 34.71 16.44
C PRO A 251 -28.78 35.04 17.73
N PRO A 252 -28.49 36.17 18.38
CA PRO A 252 -29.19 36.58 19.59
C PRO A 252 -30.71 36.61 19.32
N ARG A 253 -31.47 35.98 20.21
CA ARG A 253 -32.93 35.94 20.16
C ARG A 253 -33.49 36.56 21.43
N ALA A 254 -34.51 37.40 21.27
CA ALA A 254 -35.33 37.84 22.40
C ALA A 254 -36.21 36.66 22.85
N GLY A 255 -36.16 36.32 24.14
CA GLY A 255 -36.94 35.23 24.74
C GLY A 255 -36.13 34.32 25.67
N ILE A 256 -36.64 33.11 25.92
CA ILE A 256 -35.97 32.13 26.79
C ILE A 256 -34.72 31.62 26.09
N VAL A 257 -33.56 31.95 26.66
CA VAL A 257 -32.24 31.45 26.25
C VAL A 257 -31.57 30.73 27.42
N PRO A 258 -30.68 29.75 27.16
CA PRO A 258 -29.84 29.16 28.21
C PRO A 258 -29.10 30.25 29.00
N LEU A 259 -28.94 30.05 30.32
CA LEU A 259 -28.36 31.04 31.24
C LEU A 259 -27.00 31.59 30.75
N GLU A 260 -26.18 30.71 30.19
CA GLU A 260 -24.88 31.02 29.59
C GLU A 260 -24.91 31.92 28.34
N ARG A 261 -26.10 32.35 27.90
CA ARG A 261 -26.30 33.29 26.78
C ARG A 261 -27.16 34.51 27.13
N PHE A 262 -27.46 34.70 28.40
CA PHE A 262 -28.21 35.88 28.85
C PHE A 262 -27.31 37.13 28.82
N ALA A 263 -27.73 38.15 28.07
CA ALA A 263 -27.14 39.49 28.11
C ALA A 263 -28.21 40.45 28.66
N PRO A 264 -27.95 41.18 29.75
CA PRO A 264 -28.90 42.10 30.39
C PRO A 264 -29.14 43.38 29.57
#